data_AF-A0A972Y1C4-F1
#
_entry.id   AF-A0A972Y1C4-F1
#
_cell.length_a   1.000
_cell.length_b   1.000
_cell.length_c   1.000
_cell.angle_alpha   90.00
_cell.angle_beta   90.00
_cell.angle_gamma   90.00
#
_symmetry.space_group_name_H-M   'P 1'
#
loop_
_entity.id
_entity.type
_entity.pdbx_description
1 polymer ?
#
loop_
_entity_poly.entity_id
_entity_poly.type
_entity_poly.pdbx_seq_one_letter_code
_entity_poly.pdbx_strand_id
1 'polypeptide(L)'
;MKKIICLTFFCCFSYVAFSQIGVLRKDENVGGGADGTISKDGKATKAFGVKTKITDYKIISSENDTTYVDTTLTVQKLYKYNYLRKDYFELLPFANTGQTYNSLGYDLEEKSLLPKFGARAKHFSYYEIEDVYYYEVPTPLTELLFKTTQEQGQLLDALFAVNTKKRLNISLAFKGLRSLGKYQNIRATSSNFRASALYNTENEKYFVKAHVNMQNMENEENGGLTDAAIPEFENGNEEFLDRSRFEVNFQDANNQMEAKRFYLDHYYDVFAAKDSLKNNSLRVGNILNLEDKKYIFQQTSQNDYFGNSFSSSSQRDEVRLENFYAEAYAGFQNNT
;
A
#
# COMPACT_ATOMS: atom_id res chain seq x y z
N MET A 1 -26.33 -21.06 -24.91
CA MET A 1 -26.78 -19.66 -24.72
C MET A 1 -26.02 -18.86 -23.66
N LYS A 2 -25.45 -19.46 -22.60
CA LYS A 2 -24.65 -18.70 -21.59
C LYS A 2 -23.27 -18.19 -22.07
N LYS A 3 -22.64 -18.84 -23.08
CA LYS A 3 -21.32 -18.40 -23.61
C LYS A 3 -21.39 -17.23 -24.60
N ILE A 4 -22.55 -16.96 -25.19
CA ILE A 4 -22.72 -15.88 -26.20
C ILE A 4 -22.91 -14.51 -25.53
N ILE A 5 -23.45 -14.48 -24.30
CA ILE A 5 -23.70 -13.24 -23.55
C ILE A 5 -22.40 -12.65 -22.96
N CYS A 6 -21.40 -13.48 -22.63
CA CYS A 6 -20.08 -12.98 -22.19
C CYS A 6 -19.29 -12.35 -23.35
N LEU A 7 -19.46 -12.84 -24.58
CA LEU A 7 -18.72 -12.31 -25.73
C LEU A 7 -19.27 -10.94 -26.18
N THR A 8 -20.58 -10.73 -26.05
CA THR A 8 -21.20 -9.43 -26.38
C THR A 8 -20.91 -8.35 -25.33
N PHE A 9 -20.72 -8.72 -24.06
CA PHE A 9 -20.32 -7.75 -23.02
C PHE A 9 -18.88 -7.25 -23.18
N PHE A 10 -17.98 -8.08 -23.74
CA PHE A 10 -16.57 -7.70 -23.95
C PHE A 10 -16.36 -6.87 -25.24
N CYS A 11 -17.20 -7.02 -26.26
CA CYS A 11 -17.11 -6.25 -27.50
C CYS A 11 -17.67 -4.81 -27.41
N CYS A 12 -18.42 -4.45 -26.36
CA CYS A 12 -18.96 -3.10 -26.21
C CYS A 12 -18.04 -2.12 -25.45
N PHE A 13 -16.86 -2.55 -24.98
CA PHE A 13 -15.90 -1.72 -24.23
C PHE A 13 -14.62 -1.34 -24.99
N SER A 14 -14.52 -1.66 -26.29
CA SER A 14 -13.42 -1.15 -27.13
C SER A 14 -13.66 0.31 -27.51
N TYR A 15 -13.44 1.22 -26.56
CA TYR A 15 -13.18 2.62 -26.88
C TYR A 15 -11.81 2.74 -27.52
N VAL A 16 -11.80 3.29 -28.72
CA VAL A 16 -10.59 3.63 -29.49
C VAL A 16 -9.87 4.75 -28.77
N ALA A 17 -8.79 4.41 -28.05
CA ALA A 17 -7.84 5.38 -27.55
C ALA A 17 -6.93 5.81 -28.72
N PHE A 18 -7.24 6.94 -29.34
CA PHE A 18 -6.29 7.61 -30.24
C PHE A 18 -5.17 8.23 -29.40
N SER A 19 -3.99 7.61 -29.43
CA SER A 19 -2.74 8.21 -28.95
C SER A 19 -2.36 9.37 -29.87
N GLN A 20 -2.48 10.61 -29.41
CA GLN A 20 -1.85 11.75 -30.07
C GLN A 20 -0.36 11.75 -29.73
N ILE A 21 0.47 11.35 -30.71
CA ILE A 21 1.92 11.57 -30.67
C ILE A 21 2.16 13.05 -30.98
N GLY A 22 2.24 13.87 -29.93
CA GLY A 22 2.69 15.25 -30.04
C GLY A 22 4.21 15.27 -30.18
N VAL A 23 4.70 15.62 -31.38
CA VAL A 23 6.13 15.88 -31.60
C VAL A 23 6.51 17.12 -30.79
N LEU A 24 7.32 16.94 -29.76
CA LEU A 24 7.89 18.04 -28.97
C LEU A 24 8.93 18.78 -29.83
N ARG A 25 8.53 19.95 -30.33
CA ARG A 25 9.43 20.90 -30.96
C ARG A 25 10.23 21.60 -29.85
N LYS A 26 11.53 21.36 -29.83
CA LYS A 26 12.49 21.99 -28.90
C LYS A 26 12.65 23.46 -29.29
N ASP A 27 11.99 24.36 -28.58
CA ASP A 27 12.33 25.79 -28.61
C ASP A 27 13.35 26.07 -27.52
N GLU A 28 14.59 26.36 -27.94
CA GLU A 28 15.64 26.92 -27.11
C GLU A 28 15.32 28.38 -26.82
N ASN A 29 14.88 28.68 -25.60
CA ASN A 29 15.19 29.94 -24.93
C ASN A 29 14.95 29.80 -23.42
N VAL A 30 16.06 29.69 -22.70
CA VAL A 30 16.12 29.77 -21.23
C VAL A 30 16.24 31.26 -20.87
N GLY A 31 15.21 31.80 -20.23
CA GLY A 31 15.21 33.15 -19.66
C GLY A 31 13.97 33.31 -18.77
N GLY A 32 14.20 33.52 -17.47
CA GLY A 32 13.18 33.41 -16.43
C GLY A 32 12.08 34.48 -16.45
N GLY A 33 11.05 34.22 -15.64
CA GLY A 33 9.98 35.16 -15.34
C GLY A 33 8.62 34.49 -15.43
N ALA A 34 7.94 34.38 -14.29
CA ALA A 34 6.55 33.98 -14.24
C ALA A 34 5.70 34.99 -15.03
N ASP A 35 5.21 34.61 -16.21
CA ASP A 35 4.10 35.33 -16.83
C ASP A 35 3.26 34.42 -17.72
N GLY A 36 1.94 34.59 -17.61
CA GLY A 36 0.94 33.69 -18.18
C GLY A 36 0.89 33.72 -19.70
N THR A 37 0.57 32.57 -20.30
CA THR A 37 0.30 32.46 -21.74
C THR A 37 -1.03 33.13 -22.10
N ILE A 38 -0.96 34.15 -22.96
CA ILE A 38 -2.11 34.89 -23.49
C ILE A 38 -2.71 34.12 -24.69
N SER A 39 -3.98 33.74 -24.58
CA SER A 39 -4.82 33.30 -25.71
C SER A 39 -5.06 34.47 -26.68
N LYS A 40 -5.02 34.21 -28.00
CA LYS A 40 -5.22 35.21 -29.07
C LYS A 40 -6.59 35.87 -29.10
N ASP A 41 -7.54 35.43 -28.28
CA ASP A 41 -8.76 36.17 -27.96
C ASP A 41 -8.65 36.68 -26.54
N GLY A 42 -8.57 38.02 -26.38
CA GLY A 42 -8.22 38.76 -25.17
C GLY A 42 -9.17 38.65 -23.97
N LYS A 43 -9.72 37.47 -23.70
CA LYS A 43 -10.18 37.09 -22.37
C LYS A 43 -9.02 36.41 -21.67
N ALA A 44 -8.43 37.10 -20.70
CA ALA A 44 -7.63 36.43 -19.68
C ALA A 44 -8.47 35.26 -19.14
N THR A 45 -8.08 34.04 -19.45
CA THR A 45 -8.47 32.91 -18.60
C THR A 45 -8.00 33.32 -17.23
N LYS A 46 -8.95 33.63 -16.32
CA LYS A 46 -8.61 33.78 -14.91
C LYS A 46 -7.82 32.52 -14.59
N ALA A 47 -6.51 32.67 -14.33
CA ALA A 47 -5.81 31.66 -13.57
C ALA A 47 -6.68 31.52 -12.33
N PHE A 48 -7.35 30.37 -12.18
CA PHE A 48 -8.00 30.01 -10.93
C PHE A 48 -6.89 29.75 -9.93
N GLY A 49 -6.14 30.80 -9.58
CA GLY A 49 -5.20 30.83 -8.49
C GLY A 49 -6.03 30.88 -7.23
N VAL A 50 -6.66 29.76 -6.90
CA VAL A 50 -7.10 29.52 -5.52
C VAL A 50 -5.83 29.65 -4.71
N LYS A 51 -5.75 30.68 -3.85
CA LYS A 51 -4.65 30.80 -2.89
C LYS A 51 -4.81 29.64 -1.90
N THR A 52 -4.18 28.52 -2.22
CA THR A 52 -4.17 27.32 -1.36
C THR A 52 -3.00 27.40 -0.41
N LYS A 53 -3.23 27.01 0.83
CA LYS A 53 -2.18 26.79 1.84
C LYS A 53 -1.92 25.31 1.97
N ILE A 54 -0.74 24.93 2.47
CA ILE A 54 -0.43 23.52 2.71
C ILE A 54 -1.39 22.88 3.74
N THR A 55 -1.93 23.68 4.66
CA THR A 55 -2.94 23.28 5.64
C THR A 55 -4.26 22.85 5.02
N ASP A 56 -4.53 23.23 3.76
CA ASP A 56 -5.77 22.86 3.07
C ASP A 56 -5.71 21.43 2.51
N TYR A 57 -4.52 20.82 2.45
CA TYR A 57 -4.32 19.43 2.02
C TYR A 57 -4.46 18.53 3.23
N LYS A 58 -5.62 17.89 3.38
CA LYS A 58 -5.91 17.04 4.52
C LYS A 58 -5.69 15.57 4.20
N ILE A 59 -5.14 14.87 5.17
CA ILE A 59 -5.02 13.42 5.25
C ILE A 59 -5.99 12.98 6.34
N ILE A 60 -6.86 12.03 6.02
CA ILE A 60 -7.95 11.57 6.87
C ILE A 60 -7.69 10.09 7.17
N SER A 61 -7.64 9.73 8.45
CA SER A 61 -7.44 8.35 8.91
C SER A 61 -8.70 7.50 8.75
N SER A 62 -8.58 6.19 8.99
CA SER A 62 -9.74 5.30 9.04
C SER A 62 -10.76 5.72 10.12
N GLU A 63 -10.30 6.30 11.23
CA GLU A 63 -11.17 6.78 12.32
C GLU A 63 -11.74 8.19 12.08
N ASN A 64 -11.44 8.78 10.92
CA ASN A 64 -11.77 10.15 10.53
C ASN A 64 -11.02 11.24 11.32
N ASP A 65 -9.87 10.92 11.91
CA ASP A 65 -8.93 11.93 12.39
C ASP A 65 -8.26 12.61 11.18
N THR A 66 -8.01 13.92 11.27
CA THR A 66 -7.53 14.73 10.15
C THR A 66 -6.23 15.42 10.47
N THR A 67 -5.21 15.18 9.66
CA THR A 67 -3.93 15.90 9.69
C THR A 67 -3.70 16.61 8.35
N TYR A 68 -2.74 17.52 8.28
CA TYR A 68 -2.37 18.16 7.02
C TYR A 68 -1.10 17.53 6.41
N VAL A 69 -0.87 17.77 5.12
CA VAL A 69 0.36 17.33 4.44
C VAL A 69 1.55 18.10 5.01
N ASP A 70 2.47 17.38 5.63
CA ASP A 70 3.71 17.98 6.13
C ASP A 70 4.79 17.94 5.03
N THR A 71 5.36 19.10 4.69
CA THR A 71 6.44 19.26 3.69
C THR A 71 7.82 19.52 4.30
N THR A 72 7.94 19.60 5.62
CA THR A 72 9.21 19.83 6.31
C THR A 72 10.18 18.65 6.16
N LEU A 73 11.49 18.88 6.33
CA LEU A 73 12.49 17.81 6.37
C LEU A 73 12.88 17.58 7.83
N THR A 74 12.39 16.49 8.42
CA THR A 74 12.64 16.14 9.83
C THR A 74 13.27 14.75 9.96
N VAL A 75 13.97 14.53 11.08
CA VAL A 75 14.53 13.21 11.41
C VAL A 75 13.44 12.14 11.49
N GLN A 76 12.24 12.49 11.98
CA GLN A 76 11.11 11.58 12.02
C GLN A 76 10.69 11.09 10.61
N LYS A 77 10.73 11.97 9.60
CA LYS A 77 10.47 11.56 8.21
C LYS A 77 11.60 10.72 7.63
N LEU A 78 12.85 10.98 8.04
CA LEU A 78 13.98 10.14 7.66
C LEU A 78 13.78 8.70 8.17
N TYR A 79 13.25 8.51 9.38
CA TYR A 79 12.95 7.16 9.87
C TYR A 79 11.87 6.46 9.05
N LYS A 80 10.89 7.18 8.51
CA LYS A 80 9.87 6.64 7.58
C LYS A 80 10.40 6.44 6.16
N TYR A 81 11.63 6.85 5.84
CA TYR A 81 12.26 6.70 4.52
C TYR A 81 12.80 5.27 4.29
N ASN A 82 11.92 4.28 4.38
CA ASN A 82 12.26 2.86 4.25
C ASN A 82 11.13 2.06 3.59
N TYR A 83 11.30 0.74 3.51
CA TYR A 83 10.31 -0.14 2.87
C TYR A 83 8.97 -0.16 3.60
N LEU A 84 8.91 -0.16 4.93
CA LEU A 84 7.63 -0.21 5.66
C LEU A 84 6.91 1.14 5.73
N ARG A 85 7.59 2.26 5.41
CA ARG A 85 7.08 3.63 5.61
C ARG A 85 6.74 3.94 7.08
N LYS A 86 7.28 3.14 8.00
CA LYS A 86 7.12 3.20 9.46
C LYS A 86 8.51 3.21 10.11
N ASP A 87 8.62 3.64 11.35
CA ASP A 87 9.87 3.49 12.08
C ASP A 87 10.20 1.99 12.26
N TYR A 88 11.47 1.62 12.17
CA TYR A 88 11.95 0.24 12.42
C TYR A 88 12.21 -0.01 13.90
N PHE A 89 11.75 0.88 14.78
CA PHE A 89 11.75 0.64 16.21
C PHE A 89 11.17 -0.76 16.51
N GLU A 90 11.88 -1.53 17.34
CA GLU A 90 11.57 -2.93 17.69
C GLU A 90 11.59 -3.95 16.54
N LEU A 91 12.06 -3.58 15.35
CA LEU A 91 12.18 -4.49 14.20
C LEU A 91 13.64 -4.67 13.79
N LEU A 92 14.12 -5.90 13.80
CA LEU A 92 15.41 -6.26 13.23
C LEU A 92 15.22 -6.74 11.77
N PRO A 93 15.66 -5.96 10.76
CA PRO A 93 15.54 -6.34 9.36
C PRO A 93 16.43 -7.52 9.01
N PHE A 94 15.96 -8.36 8.07
CA PHE A 94 16.76 -9.41 7.46
C PHE A 94 17.78 -8.84 6.47
N ALA A 95 18.62 -9.73 5.94
CA ALA A 95 19.70 -9.37 5.05
C ALA A 95 19.22 -8.63 3.79
N ASN A 96 18.02 -8.90 3.27
CA ASN A 96 17.47 -8.22 2.10
C ASN A 96 16.22 -7.35 2.40
N THR A 97 16.01 -6.29 1.62
CA THR A 97 14.80 -5.46 1.72
C THR A 97 13.61 -6.20 1.12
N GLY A 98 12.43 -6.13 1.75
CA GLY A 98 11.23 -6.85 1.29
C GLY A 98 11.12 -8.27 1.82
N GLN A 99 11.99 -8.65 2.74
CA GLN A 99 11.84 -9.85 3.57
C GLN A 99 11.09 -9.54 4.86
N THR A 100 11.00 -10.56 5.72
CA THR A 100 10.44 -10.45 7.06
C THR A 100 11.37 -9.70 8.01
N TYR A 101 10.92 -9.53 9.24
CA TYR A 101 11.61 -8.87 10.33
C TYR A 101 11.53 -9.76 11.56
N ASN A 102 12.55 -9.73 12.41
CA ASN A 102 12.44 -10.28 13.75
C ASN A 102 11.89 -9.19 14.68
N SER A 103 10.75 -9.45 15.33
CA SER A 103 10.19 -8.57 16.35
C SER A 103 11.02 -8.69 17.64
N LEU A 104 11.53 -7.55 18.11
CA LEU A 104 12.26 -7.43 19.37
C LEU A 104 11.36 -6.98 20.53
N GLY A 105 10.18 -6.43 20.22
CA GLY A 105 9.13 -6.06 21.15
C GLY A 105 7.87 -6.93 20.97
N TYR A 106 7.05 -6.98 22.02
CA TYR A 106 5.75 -7.64 21.99
C TYR A 106 4.66 -6.68 22.46
N ASP A 107 3.65 -6.48 21.62
CA ASP A 107 2.48 -5.70 21.97
C ASP A 107 1.46 -6.57 22.73
N LEU A 108 1.17 -6.19 23.98
CA LEU A 108 0.22 -6.87 24.86
C LEU A 108 -1.23 -6.38 24.67
N GLU A 109 -1.45 -5.31 23.93
CA GLU A 109 -2.76 -4.67 23.75
C GLU A 109 -3.55 -5.28 22.58
N GLU A 110 -2.88 -6.00 21.68
CA GLU A 110 -3.49 -6.53 20.46
C GLU A 110 -4.43 -7.73 20.73
N LYS A 111 -5.71 -7.43 20.97
CA LYS A 111 -6.76 -8.44 21.16
C LYS A 111 -7.51 -8.68 19.85
N SER A 112 -7.25 -9.82 19.21
CA SER A 112 -8.12 -10.32 18.13
C SER A 112 -8.93 -11.51 18.61
N LEU A 113 -10.25 -11.45 18.41
CA LEU A 113 -11.17 -12.56 18.69
C LEU A 113 -11.14 -13.62 17.58
N LEU A 114 -10.63 -13.27 16.40
CA LEU A 114 -10.52 -14.16 15.25
C LEU A 114 -9.10 -14.70 15.09
N PRO A 115 -8.93 -15.92 14.56
CA PRO A 115 -7.60 -16.43 14.26
C PRO A 115 -6.93 -15.54 13.20
N LYS A 116 -5.70 -15.11 13.49
CA LYS A 116 -4.87 -14.40 12.52
C LYS A 116 -4.33 -15.36 11.47
N PHE A 117 -3.97 -14.80 10.32
CA PHE A 117 -3.28 -15.53 9.25
C PHE A 117 -2.01 -16.23 9.76
N GLY A 118 -1.78 -17.47 9.30
CA GLY A 118 -0.68 -18.32 9.79
C GLY A 118 0.71 -17.81 9.40
N ALA A 119 0.89 -17.36 8.15
CA ALA A 119 2.19 -16.87 7.66
C ALA A 119 2.46 -15.41 8.10
N ARG A 120 2.51 -15.18 9.41
CA ARG A 120 2.66 -13.85 10.03
C ARG A 120 3.96 -13.13 9.64
N ALA A 121 5.02 -13.88 9.35
CA ALA A 121 6.29 -13.33 8.89
C ALA A 121 6.13 -12.46 7.62
N LYS A 122 5.11 -12.73 6.80
CA LYS A 122 4.84 -11.98 5.58
C LYS A 122 3.87 -10.79 5.80
N HIS A 123 3.43 -10.57 7.04
CA HIS A 123 2.43 -9.54 7.38
C HIS A 123 3.05 -8.15 7.64
N PHE A 124 4.34 -8.03 7.96
CA PHE A 124 4.95 -6.74 8.35
C PHE A 124 4.74 -5.61 7.33
N SER A 125 4.71 -5.93 6.04
CA SER A 125 4.51 -4.97 4.96
C SER A 125 3.08 -4.89 4.44
N TYR A 126 2.16 -5.67 5.02
CA TYR A 126 0.74 -5.61 4.69
C TYR A 126 0.13 -4.36 5.30
N TYR A 127 -0.70 -3.67 4.51
CA TYR A 127 -1.43 -2.50 4.95
C TYR A 127 -2.74 -2.92 5.57
N GLU A 128 -2.92 -2.67 6.87
CA GLU A 128 -4.20 -2.89 7.55
C GLU A 128 -5.23 -1.78 7.21
N ILE A 129 -6.45 -1.87 7.74
CA ILE A 129 -7.52 -0.91 7.45
C ILE A 129 -7.10 0.49 7.90
N GLU A 130 -6.46 0.56 9.06
CA GLU A 130 -6.00 1.78 9.74
C GLU A 130 -4.83 2.43 8.99
N ASP A 131 -4.06 1.65 8.22
CA ASP A 131 -2.93 2.15 7.44
C ASP A 131 -3.34 2.78 6.09
N VAL A 132 -4.63 2.76 5.74
CA VAL A 132 -5.15 3.37 4.49
C VAL A 132 -5.75 4.73 4.78
N TYR A 133 -5.16 5.75 4.16
CA TYR A 133 -5.60 7.15 4.30
C TYR A 133 -6.51 7.60 3.16
N TYR A 134 -7.29 8.62 3.46
CA TYR A 134 -8.14 9.36 2.53
C TYR A 134 -7.64 10.79 2.43
N TYR A 135 -7.85 11.45 1.30
CA TYR A 135 -7.22 12.72 1.01
C TYR A 135 -8.26 13.74 0.57
N GLU A 136 -8.28 14.90 1.21
CA GLU A 136 -9.06 16.05 0.76
C GLU A 136 -8.08 17.12 0.30
N VAL A 137 -7.93 17.28 -1.02
CA VAL A 137 -6.88 18.14 -1.60
C VAL A 137 -7.48 19.22 -2.51
N PRO A 138 -7.11 20.50 -2.33
CA PRO A 138 -7.69 21.58 -3.12
C PRO A 138 -7.21 21.55 -4.59
N THR A 139 -6.03 20.99 -4.84
CA THR A 139 -5.47 20.70 -6.16
C THR A 139 -4.87 19.29 -6.16
N PRO A 140 -4.75 18.62 -7.33
CA PRO A 140 -4.16 17.29 -7.40
C PRO A 140 -2.79 17.23 -6.69
N LEU A 141 -2.62 16.22 -5.83
CA LEU A 141 -1.43 16.01 -5.02
C LEU A 141 -0.75 14.72 -5.49
N THR A 142 0.57 14.78 -5.66
CA THR A 142 1.40 13.60 -5.93
C THR A 142 2.52 13.51 -4.90
N GLU A 143 2.70 12.34 -4.31
CA GLU A 143 3.88 12.03 -3.49
C GLU A 143 4.64 10.87 -4.12
N LEU A 144 5.96 11.02 -4.28
CA LEU A 144 6.84 10.01 -4.83
C LEU A 144 7.99 9.73 -3.86
N LEU A 145 8.16 8.46 -3.52
CA LEU A 145 9.33 7.92 -2.86
C LEU A 145 10.08 7.04 -3.87
N PHE A 146 11.38 7.30 -4.03
CA PHE A 146 12.27 6.40 -4.75
C PHE A 146 13.53 6.14 -3.92
N LYS A 147 13.85 4.87 -3.69
CA LYS A 147 15.04 4.47 -2.93
C LYS A 147 15.71 3.28 -3.59
N THR A 148 17.01 3.40 -3.83
CA THR A 148 17.85 2.26 -4.20
C THR A 148 18.07 1.38 -2.96
N THR A 149 17.99 0.06 -3.14
CA THR A 149 18.21 -0.92 -2.08
C THR A 149 19.49 -1.71 -2.38
N GLN A 150 19.68 -2.84 -1.72
CA GLN A 150 20.91 -3.62 -1.87
C GLN A 150 21.07 -4.16 -3.30
N GLU A 151 22.32 -4.25 -3.75
CA GLU A 151 22.68 -4.68 -5.10
C GLU A 151 21.90 -3.89 -6.17
N GLN A 152 21.13 -4.60 -7.01
CA GLN A 152 20.34 -4.02 -8.10
C GLN A 152 18.89 -3.73 -7.69
N GLY A 153 18.63 -3.52 -6.40
CA GLY A 153 17.27 -3.35 -5.90
C GLY A 153 16.73 -1.93 -5.96
N GLN A 154 15.42 -1.79 -6.19
CA GLN A 154 14.71 -0.51 -6.29
C GLN A 154 13.38 -0.56 -5.55
N LEU A 155 13.08 0.50 -4.80
CA LEU A 155 11.81 0.75 -4.13
C LEU A 155 11.17 2.02 -4.71
N LEU A 156 9.92 1.90 -5.14
CA LEU A 156 9.07 3.00 -5.58
C LEU A 156 7.78 2.98 -4.76
N ASP A 157 7.37 4.12 -4.22
CA ASP A 157 6.02 4.34 -3.67
C ASP A 157 5.48 5.63 -4.28
N ALA A 158 4.37 5.52 -5.00
CA ALA A 158 3.74 6.63 -5.71
C ALA A 158 2.30 6.77 -5.24
N LEU A 159 1.94 7.96 -4.79
CA LEU A 159 0.60 8.36 -4.39
C LEU A 159 0.12 9.48 -5.30
N PHE A 160 -1.12 9.38 -5.75
CA PHE A 160 -1.84 10.43 -6.46
C PHE A 160 -3.21 10.62 -5.82
N ALA A 161 -3.55 11.85 -5.44
CA ALA A 161 -4.83 12.21 -4.85
C ALA A 161 -5.46 13.39 -5.59
N VAL A 162 -6.77 13.33 -5.80
CA VAL A 162 -7.53 14.37 -6.50
C VAL A 162 -8.97 14.46 -6.01
N ASN A 163 -9.47 15.69 -5.95
CA ASN A 163 -10.89 15.96 -5.75
C ASN A 163 -11.57 16.13 -7.10
N THR A 164 -12.12 15.05 -7.67
CA THR A 164 -12.84 15.10 -8.97
C THR A 164 -14.06 16.03 -8.91
N LYS A 165 -14.72 16.08 -7.75
CA LYS A 165 -15.76 17.08 -7.42
C LYS A 165 -15.49 17.61 -6.02
N LYS A 166 -16.13 18.72 -5.64
CA LYS A 166 -15.99 19.34 -4.30
C LYS A 166 -16.19 18.37 -3.12
N ARG A 167 -16.98 17.31 -3.31
CA ARG A 167 -17.31 16.32 -2.29
C ARG A 167 -16.98 14.88 -2.69
N LEU A 168 -16.22 14.68 -3.77
CA LEU A 168 -15.75 13.37 -4.21
C LEU A 168 -14.23 13.41 -4.29
N ASN A 169 -13.60 12.76 -3.32
CA ASN A 169 -12.16 12.65 -3.23
C ASN A 169 -11.73 11.24 -3.59
N ILE A 170 -10.69 11.12 -4.40
CA ILE A 170 -10.17 9.83 -4.86
C ILE A 170 -8.66 9.86 -4.70
N SER A 171 -8.08 8.76 -4.23
CA SER A 171 -6.64 8.54 -4.26
C SER A 171 -6.29 7.17 -4.83
N LEU A 172 -5.14 7.12 -5.50
CA LEU A 172 -4.52 5.93 -6.04
C LEU A 172 -3.08 5.89 -5.54
N ALA A 173 -2.65 4.75 -5.03
CA ALA A 173 -1.28 4.54 -4.63
C ALA A 173 -0.75 3.21 -5.16
N PHE A 174 0.49 3.21 -5.60
CA PHE A 174 1.20 2.02 -6.04
C PHE A 174 2.59 1.99 -5.43
N LYS A 175 2.92 0.89 -4.76
CA LYS A 175 4.21 0.63 -4.16
C LYS A 175 4.80 -0.63 -4.76
N GLY A 176 5.98 -0.50 -5.36
CA GLY A 176 6.72 -1.59 -5.97
C GLY A 176 8.10 -1.71 -5.35
N LEU A 177 8.51 -2.93 -5.03
CA LEU A 177 9.85 -3.26 -4.60
C LEU A 177 10.35 -4.43 -5.43
N ARG A 178 11.61 -4.35 -5.88
CA ARG A 178 12.37 -5.50 -6.34
C ARG A 178 13.77 -5.38 -5.76
N SER A 179 14.26 -6.40 -5.07
CA SER A 179 15.59 -6.40 -4.48
C SER A 179 16.22 -7.78 -4.58
N LEU A 180 17.44 -7.85 -5.14
CA LEU A 180 18.15 -9.13 -5.33
C LEU A 180 18.70 -9.68 -4.00
N GLY A 181 19.21 -8.77 -3.15
CA GLY A 181 19.91 -9.12 -1.91
C GLY A 181 21.33 -9.65 -2.14
N LYS A 182 22.06 -9.85 -1.04
CA LYS A 182 23.50 -10.16 -1.06
C LYS A 182 23.84 -11.65 -1.06
N TYR A 183 22.92 -12.51 -0.64
CA TYR A 183 23.12 -13.96 -0.57
C TYR A 183 22.45 -14.63 -1.76
N GLN A 184 22.81 -15.89 -2.01
CA GLN A 184 22.09 -16.71 -3.00
C GLN A 184 20.62 -16.87 -2.59
N ASN A 185 19.74 -16.96 -3.59
CA ASN A 185 18.32 -17.29 -3.44
C ASN A 185 17.56 -16.44 -2.40
N ILE A 186 17.83 -15.14 -2.37
CA ILE A 186 17.23 -14.21 -1.40
C ILE A 186 16.43 -13.07 -2.06
N ARG A 187 16.09 -13.18 -3.35
CA ARG A 187 15.38 -12.13 -4.07
C ARG A 187 14.01 -11.87 -3.45
N ALA A 188 13.66 -10.60 -3.31
CA ALA A 188 12.35 -10.15 -2.85
C ALA A 188 11.69 -9.26 -3.91
N THR A 189 10.43 -9.55 -4.21
CA THR A 189 9.57 -8.69 -5.05
C THR A 189 8.27 -8.45 -4.31
N SER A 190 7.80 -7.21 -4.28
CA SER A 190 6.53 -6.85 -3.66
C SER A 190 5.84 -5.79 -4.48
N SER A 191 4.53 -5.94 -4.67
CA SER A 191 3.67 -4.94 -5.27
C SER A 191 2.46 -4.72 -4.37
N ASN A 192 2.09 -3.46 -4.18
CA ASN A 192 0.91 -3.09 -3.44
C ASN A 192 0.19 -1.97 -4.20
N PHE A 193 -1.08 -2.20 -4.51
CA PHE A 193 -1.98 -1.24 -5.10
C PHE A 193 -3.08 -0.89 -4.10
N ARG A 194 -3.27 0.41 -3.87
CA ARG A 194 -4.33 0.95 -3.02
C ARG A 194 -5.14 1.97 -3.79
N ALA A 195 -6.45 1.91 -3.65
CA ALA A 195 -7.36 2.94 -4.14
C ALA A 195 -8.32 3.30 -3.03
N SER A 196 -8.50 4.59 -2.75
CA SER A 196 -9.46 5.06 -1.75
C SER A 196 -10.37 6.14 -2.32
N ALA A 197 -11.60 6.17 -1.84
CA ALA A 197 -12.61 7.13 -2.23
C ALA A 197 -13.37 7.63 -1.00
N LEU A 198 -13.62 8.93 -0.99
CA LEU A 198 -14.41 9.62 0.02
C LEU A 198 -15.53 10.39 -0.69
N TYR A 199 -16.75 10.26 -0.19
CA TYR A 199 -17.88 10.98 -0.73
C TYR A 199 -18.78 11.53 0.37
N ASN A 200 -19.20 12.78 0.23
CA ASN A 200 -20.24 13.39 1.06
C ASN A 200 -21.33 14.02 0.19
N THR A 201 -22.57 13.93 0.67
CA THR A 201 -23.74 14.54 0.03
C THR A 201 -23.84 16.04 0.29
N GLU A 202 -24.70 16.72 -0.48
CA GLU A 202 -24.76 18.18 -0.40
C GLU A 202 -25.30 18.73 0.90
N ASN A 203 -26.23 17.98 1.49
CA ASN A 203 -26.86 18.26 2.77
C ASN A 203 -26.07 17.69 3.95
N GLU A 204 -24.88 17.14 3.71
CA GLU A 204 -23.98 16.54 4.70
C GLU A 204 -24.62 15.41 5.52
N LYS A 205 -25.71 14.82 5.02
CA LYS A 205 -26.43 13.76 5.75
C LYS A 205 -25.91 12.36 5.45
N TYR A 206 -25.22 12.17 4.34
CA TYR A 206 -24.75 10.85 3.91
C TYR A 206 -23.29 10.92 3.54
N PHE A 207 -22.52 10.05 4.17
CA PHE A 207 -21.08 9.94 4.01
C PHE A 207 -20.70 8.50 3.66
N VAL A 208 -19.73 8.38 2.76
CA VAL A 208 -19.19 7.09 2.31
C VAL A 208 -17.68 7.20 2.25
N LYS A 209 -17.04 6.16 2.78
CA LYS A 209 -15.61 5.96 2.79
C LYS A 209 -15.35 4.54 2.33
N ALA A 210 -14.62 4.38 1.23
CA ALA A 210 -14.36 3.07 0.65
C ALA A 210 -12.91 2.94 0.19
N HIS A 211 -12.30 1.78 0.37
CA HIS A 211 -10.98 1.52 -0.18
C HIS A 211 -10.80 0.08 -0.63
N VAL A 212 -9.85 -0.10 -1.54
CA VAL A 212 -9.39 -1.40 -1.99
C VAL A 212 -7.88 -1.49 -1.81
N ASN A 213 -7.41 -2.60 -1.27
CA ASN A 213 -5.98 -2.91 -1.14
C ASN A 213 -5.71 -4.24 -1.82
N MET A 214 -4.75 -4.27 -2.75
CA MET A 214 -4.31 -5.48 -3.44
C MET A 214 -2.80 -5.58 -3.31
N GLN A 215 -2.32 -6.65 -2.72
CA GLN A 215 -0.90 -6.87 -2.45
C GLN A 215 -0.47 -8.23 -2.99
N ASN A 216 0.69 -8.25 -3.64
CA ASN A 216 1.41 -9.46 -3.99
C ASN A 216 2.85 -9.35 -3.48
N MET A 217 3.40 -10.47 -3.04
CA MET A 217 4.78 -10.57 -2.61
C MET A 217 5.32 -11.93 -3.01
N GLU A 218 6.54 -11.94 -3.53
CA GLU A 218 7.27 -13.13 -3.92
C GLU A 218 8.68 -13.04 -3.34
N ASN A 219 9.09 -14.04 -2.57
CA ASN A 219 10.47 -14.16 -2.11
C ASN A 219 11.06 -15.50 -2.52
N GLU A 220 12.33 -15.47 -2.92
CA GLU A 220 13.19 -16.64 -2.87
C GLU A 220 13.64 -16.83 -1.42
N GLU A 221 13.60 -18.06 -0.97
CA GLU A 221 13.99 -18.44 0.38
C GLU A 221 15.24 -19.30 0.31
N ASN A 222 16.28 -18.90 1.02
CA ASN A 222 17.57 -19.58 0.99
C ASN A 222 17.82 -20.47 2.22
N GLY A 223 16.93 -20.41 3.22
CA GLY A 223 17.04 -21.22 4.44
C GLY A 223 18.24 -20.87 5.34
N GLY A 224 18.91 -19.74 5.09
CA GLY A 224 20.13 -19.37 5.81
C GLY A 224 21.39 -20.05 5.25
N LEU A 225 22.51 -19.85 5.97
CA LEU A 225 23.80 -20.44 5.64
C LEU A 225 23.84 -21.92 6.02
N THR A 226 24.62 -22.71 5.29
CA THR A 226 24.94 -24.09 5.65
C THR A 226 25.85 -24.12 6.88
N ASP A 227 25.83 -25.21 7.65
CA ASP A 227 26.70 -25.36 8.83
C ASP A 227 28.19 -25.24 8.50
N ALA A 228 28.59 -25.64 7.28
CA ALA A 228 29.94 -25.49 6.77
C ALA A 228 30.32 -24.03 6.45
N ALA A 229 29.34 -23.20 6.09
CA ALA A 229 29.54 -21.80 5.74
C ALA A 229 29.57 -20.85 6.95
N ILE A 230 29.05 -21.27 8.12
CA ILE A 230 29.00 -20.44 9.34
C ILE A 230 30.41 -20.03 9.82
N PRO A 231 31.39 -20.95 9.98
CA PRO A 231 32.73 -20.56 10.45
C PRO A 231 33.43 -19.59 9.50
N GLU A 232 33.20 -19.72 8.19
CA GLU A 232 33.76 -18.82 7.18
C GLU A 232 33.18 -17.41 7.30
N PHE A 233 31.89 -17.31 7.64
CA PHE A 233 31.22 -16.04 7.91
C PHE A 233 31.73 -15.38 9.19
N GLU A 234 31.90 -16.14 10.29
CA GLU A 234 32.32 -15.61 11.59
C GLU A 234 33.80 -15.20 11.61
N ASN A 235 34.67 -15.98 10.96
CA ASN A 235 36.10 -15.70 10.90
C ASN A 235 36.46 -14.60 9.89
N GLY A 236 35.51 -14.17 9.05
CA GLY A 236 35.70 -13.09 8.10
C GLY A 236 36.74 -13.42 7.01
N ASN A 237 36.72 -14.66 6.51
CA ASN A 237 37.65 -15.11 5.47
C ASN A 237 37.56 -14.19 4.24
N GLU A 238 38.71 -13.67 3.77
CA GLU A 238 38.79 -12.73 2.66
C GLU A 238 38.19 -13.30 1.35
N GLU A 239 38.22 -14.63 1.17
CA GLU A 239 37.60 -15.29 0.02
C GLU A 239 36.07 -15.17 0.02
N PHE A 240 35.44 -14.95 1.17
CA PHE A 240 33.99 -14.84 1.35
C PHE A 240 33.51 -13.42 1.67
N LEU A 241 34.31 -12.39 1.34
CA LEU A 241 33.87 -10.99 1.39
C LEU A 241 32.64 -10.75 0.49
N ASP A 242 32.57 -11.46 -0.63
CA ASP A 242 31.38 -11.51 -1.47
C ASP A 242 30.38 -12.53 -0.92
N ARG A 243 29.30 -12.01 -0.33
CA ARG A 243 28.27 -12.82 0.32
C ARG A 243 27.48 -13.69 -0.66
N SER A 244 27.56 -13.42 -1.96
CA SER A 244 26.91 -14.24 -2.98
C SER A 244 27.59 -15.60 -3.17
N ARG A 245 28.81 -15.75 -2.65
CA ARG A 245 29.58 -17.01 -2.72
C ARG A 245 29.25 -17.99 -1.60
N PHE A 246 28.53 -17.56 -0.57
CA PHE A 246 28.14 -18.46 0.52
C PHE A 246 27.15 -19.51 0.04
N GLU A 247 27.40 -20.75 0.46
CA GLU A 247 26.44 -21.83 0.31
C GLU A 247 25.26 -21.63 1.27
N VAL A 248 24.07 -21.90 0.75
CA VAL A 248 22.79 -21.72 1.45
C VAL A 248 22.03 -23.04 1.48
N ASN A 249 21.14 -23.19 2.45
CA ASN A 249 20.41 -24.44 2.64
C ASN A 249 19.43 -24.74 1.50
N PHE A 250 18.83 -23.71 0.89
CA PHE A 250 17.84 -23.84 -0.19
C PHE A 250 18.25 -23.05 -1.44
N GLN A 251 18.17 -23.71 -2.59
CA GLN A 251 18.38 -23.09 -3.91
C GLN A 251 17.15 -23.21 -4.82
N ASP A 252 16.07 -23.80 -4.32
CA ASP A 252 14.88 -24.17 -5.08
C ASP A 252 13.58 -23.83 -4.34
N ALA A 253 13.66 -23.06 -3.25
CA ALA A 253 12.53 -22.67 -2.43
C ALA A 253 12.05 -21.25 -2.72
N ASN A 254 10.73 -21.10 -2.82
CA ASN A 254 10.07 -19.81 -3.00
C ASN A 254 8.83 -19.70 -2.11
N ASN A 255 8.42 -18.46 -1.87
CA ASN A 255 7.08 -18.19 -1.36
C ASN A 255 6.40 -17.06 -2.10
N GLN A 256 5.09 -17.12 -2.03
CA GLN A 256 4.20 -16.14 -2.60
C GLN A 256 3.11 -15.81 -1.60
N MET A 257 2.82 -14.51 -1.42
CA MET A 257 1.69 -14.02 -0.64
C MET A 257 0.85 -13.09 -1.50
N GLU A 258 -0.42 -13.42 -1.65
CA GLU A 258 -1.43 -12.55 -2.25
C GLU A 258 -2.43 -12.12 -1.18
N ALA A 259 -2.84 -10.86 -1.22
CA ALA A 259 -3.89 -10.35 -0.35
C ALA A 259 -4.76 -9.34 -1.08
N LYS A 260 -6.08 -9.42 -0.88
CA LYS A 260 -7.08 -8.52 -1.44
C LYS A 260 -8.04 -8.11 -0.34
N ARG A 261 -8.28 -6.81 -0.21
CA ARG A 261 -9.25 -6.27 0.75
C ARG A 261 -10.16 -5.25 0.09
N PHE A 262 -11.44 -5.34 0.40
CA PHE A 262 -12.46 -4.33 0.10
C PHE A 262 -13.07 -3.84 1.39
N TYR A 263 -13.01 -2.54 1.62
CA TYR A 263 -13.54 -1.89 2.81
C TYR A 263 -14.56 -0.83 2.41
N LEU A 264 -15.70 -0.80 3.10
CA LEU A 264 -16.76 0.18 2.95
C LEU A 264 -17.29 0.56 4.34
N ASP A 265 -17.22 1.84 4.66
CA ASP A 265 -17.85 2.45 5.82
C ASP A 265 -18.74 3.57 5.32
N HIS A 266 -20.04 3.48 5.63
CA HIS A 266 -20.99 4.51 5.25
C HIS A 266 -21.98 4.75 6.36
N TYR A 267 -22.43 6.00 6.47
CA TYR A 267 -23.43 6.37 7.45
C TYR A 267 -24.39 7.43 6.93
N TYR A 268 -25.57 7.46 7.55
CA TYR A 268 -26.60 8.45 7.35
C TYR A 268 -26.93 9.15 8.67
N ASP A 269 -26.86 10.47 8.67
CA ASP A 269 -27.29 11.33 9.76
C ASP A 269 -28.81 11.59 9.61
N VAL A 270 -29.60 10.93 10.46
CA VAL A 270 -31.07 10.94 10.44
C VAL A 270 -31.58 12.35 10.77
N PHE A 271 -31.00 12.95 11.80
CA PHE A 271 -31.20 14.36 12.16
C PHE A 271 -29.83 14.96 12.40
N ALA A 272 -29.52 16.03 11.67
CA ALA A 272 -28.29 16.78 11.86
C ALA A 272 -28.53 17.93 12.84
N ALA A 273 -27.49 18.25 13.61
CA ALA A 273 -27.37 19.45 14.40
C ALA A 273 -27.84 20.69 13.60
N LYS A 274 -28.92 21.33 14.06
CA LYS A 274 -29.55 22.45 13.33
C LYS A 274 -29.02 23.81 13.79
N ASP A 275 -28.39 23.87 14.96
CA ASP A 275 -27.92 25.10 15.60
C ASP A 275 -26.74 24.81 16.54
N SER A 276 -25.70 25.64 16.44
CA SER A 276 -24.47 25.64 17.25
C SER A 276 -24.65 25.49 18.77
N LEU A 277 -25.81 25.84 19.32
CA LEU A 277 -26.10 25.83 20.76
C LEU A 277 -26.82 24.57 21.27
N LYS A 278 -27.41 23.75 20.41
CA LYS A 278 -28.05 22.46 20.77
C LYS A 278 -27.88 21.44 19.65
N ASN A 279 -26.86 20.61 19.78
CA ASN A 279 -26.49 19.62 18.77
C ASN A 279 -26.90 18.22 19.22
N ASN A 280 -28.12 17.83 18.88
CA ASN A 280 -28.52 16.42 18.86
C ASN A 280 -28.30 15.89 17.44
N SER A 281 -27.42 14.89 17.30
CA SER A 281 -27.28 14.14 16.05
C SER A 281 -27.48 12.65 16.29
N LEU A 282 -28.21 12.02 15.37
CA LEU A 282 -28.35 10.57 15.33
C LEU A 282 -27.79 10.07 14.01
N ARG A 283 -26.77 9.22 14.11
CA ARG A 283 -26.09 8.58 12.99
C ARG A 283 -26.42 7.09 12.98
N VAL A 284 -26.70 6.55 11.80
CA VAL A 284 -26.80 5.11 11.57
C VAL A 284 -25.87 4.74 10.44
N GLY A 285 -25.02 3.74 10.63
CA GLY A 285 -24.03 3.35 9.65
C GLY A 285 -23.79 1.85 9.59
N ASN A 286 -23.11 1.43 8.53
CA ASN A 286 -22.63 0.06 8.39
C ASN A 286 -21.16 0.07 7.96
N ILE A 287 -20.43 -0.91 8.47
CA ILE A 287 -19.07 -1.22 8.07
C ILE A 287 -19.09 -2.59 7.42
N LEU A 288 -18.52 -2.71 6.23
CA LEU A 288 -18.32 -3.95 5.50
C LEU A 288 -16.85 -4.10 5.15
N ASN A 289 -16.27 -5.23 5.50
CA ASN A 289 -14.90 -5.59 5.17
C ASN A 289 -14.85 -7.01 4.60
N LEU A 290 -14.26 -7.16 3.43
CA LEU A 290 -14.02 -8.43 2.74
C LEU A 290 -12.52 -8.56 2.52
N GLU A 291 -11.90 -9.57 3.12
CA GLU A 291 -10.47 -9.81 3.03
C GLU A 291 -10.20 -11.26 2.58
N ASP A 292 -9.33 -11.43 1.60
CA ASP A 292 -8.80 -12.71 1.13
C ASP A 292 -7.28 -12.66 1.17
N LYS A 293 -6.65 -13.57 1.90
CA LYS A 293 -5.20 -13.73 2.04
C LYS A 293 -4.83 -15.15 1.66
N LYS A 294 -3.82 -15.28 0.80
CA LYS A 294 -3.30 -16.56 0.33
C LYS A 294 -1.78 -16.57 0.42
N TYR A 295 -1.22 -17.62 1.00
CA TYR A 295 0.20 -17.87 1.05
C TYR A 295 0.50 -19.23 0.43
N ILE A 296 1.55 -19.28 -0.38
CA ILE A 296 2.06 -20.52 -0.96
C ILE A 296 3.56 -20.58 -0.66
N PHE A 297 4.02 -21.73 -0.17
CA PHE A 297 5.43 -22.10 -0.16
C PHE A 297 5.64 -23.24 -1.14
N GLN A 298 6.68 -23.18 -1.97
CA GLN A 298 7.04 -24.27 -2.87
C GLN A 298 8.52 -24.57 -2.82
N GLN A 299 8.86 -25.84 -2.97
CA GLN A 299 10.23 -26.32 -3.06
C GLN A 299 10.29 -27.55 -3.97
N THR A 300 11.30 -27.64 -4.84
CA THR A 300 11.34 -28.71 -5.86
C THR A 300 11.79 -30.05 -5.28
N SER A 301 12.78 -30.02 -4.40
CA SER A 301 13.37 -31.19 -3.74
C SER A 301 13.08 -31.17 -2.23
N GLN A 302 12.90 -32.35 -1.64
CA GLN A 302 12.84 -32.45 -0.18
C GLN A 302 14.24 -32.16 0.40
N ASN A 303 14.26 -31.39 1.48
CA ASN A 303 15.46 -31.12 2.26
C ASN A 303 15.21 -31.57 3.71
N ASP A 304 16.21 -32.20 4.33
CA ASP A 304 16.15 -32.70 5.70
C ASP A 304 16.10 -31.58 6.75
N TYR A 305 16.34 -30.33 6.35
CA TYR A 305 16.29 -29.15 7.22
C TYR A 305 14.97 -29.00 7.99
N PHE A 306 13.83 -29.33 7.35
CA PHE A 306 12.51 -29.31 7.99
C PHE A 306 12.10 -30.66 8.59
N GLY A 307 12.97 -31.67 8.54
CA GLY A 307 12.69 -33.04 8.93
C GLY A 307 11.96 -33.86 7.84
N ASN A 308 11.35 -34.97 8.26
CA ASN A 308 10.66 -35.90 7.36
C ASN A 308 9.48 -35.21 6.66
N SER A 309 9.46 -35.24 5.33
CA SER A 309 8.32 -34.77 4.53
C SER A 309 7.39 -35.91 4.14
N PHE A 310 6.10 -35.58 3.94
CA PHE A 310 5.09 -36.50 3.41
C PHE A 310 5.27 -36.80 1.91
N SER A 311 5.94 -35.91 1.18
CA SER A 311 6.30 -36.08 -0.24
C SER A 311 7.81 -36.02 -0.40
N SER A 312 8.39 -36.70 -1.38
CA SER A 312 9.83 -36.64 -1.69
C SER A 312 10.19 -35.60 -2.75
N SER A 313 9.20 -35.01 -3.42
CA SER A 313 9.40 -34.00 -4.48
C SER A 313 8.22 -33.03 -4.59
N SER A 314 8.47 -31.88 -5.23
CA SER A 314 7.47 -30.85 -5.53
C SER A 314 6.64 -30.46 -4.32
N GLN A 315 7.32 -30.08 -3.24
CA GLN A 315 6.68 -29.59 -2.04
C GLN A 315 5.88 -28.35 -2.37
N ARG A 316 4.63 -28.33 -1.91
CA ARG A 316 3.73 -27.20 -2.07
C ARG A 316 2.80 -27.14 -0.88
N ASP A 317 3.00 -26.14 -0.05
CA ASP A 317 2.10 -25.83 1.05
C ASP A 317 1.31 -24.56 0.71
N GLU A 318 0.01 -24.56 1.04
CA GLU A 318 -0.90 -23.46 0.74
C GLU A 318 -1.81 -23.18 1.92
N VAL A 319 -1.84 -21.92 2.34
CA VAL A 319 -2.71 -21.42 3.40
C VAL A 319 -3.58 -20.31 2.84
N ARG A 320 -4.88 -20.37 3.13
CA ARG A 320 -5.84 -19.31 2.79
C ARG A 320 -6.59 -18.85 4.01
N LEU A 321 -6.94 -17.57 4.01
CA LEU A 321 -7.82 -16.94 4.98
C LEU A 321 -8.77 -16.02 4.23
N GLU A 322 -10.06 -16.34 4.30
CA GLU A 322 -11.14 -15.50 3.80
C GLU A 322 -11.92 -14.99 5.01
N ASN A 323 -12.08 -13.68 5.11
CA ASN A 323 -12.78 -13.03 6.21
C ASN A 323 -13.83 -12.06 5.65
N PHE A 324 -15.07 -12.21 6.12
CA PHE A 324 -16.13 -11.24 5.90
C PHE A 324 -16.60 -10.70 7.25
N TYR A 325 -16.50 -9.39 7.39
CA TYR A 325 -16.95 -8.66 8.56
C TYR A 325 -18.01 -7.64 8.15
N ALA A 326 -19.12 -7.66 8.89
CA ALA A 326 -20.22 -6.72 8.72
C ALA A 326 -20.67 -6.23 10.10
N GLU A 327 -20.71 -4.93 10.27
CA GLU A 327 -21.16 -4.27 11.50
C GLU A 327 -22.21 -3.22 11.15
N ALA A 328 -23.27 -3.15 11.95
CA ALA A 328 -24.23 -2.06 11.91
C ALA A 328 -24.14 -1.29 13.24
N TYR A 329 -24.03 0.03 13.17
CA TYR A 329 -23.86 0.88 14.35
C TYR A 329 -24.82 2.06 14.34
N ALA A 330 -25.17 2.53 15.55
CA ALA A 330 -25.91 3.77 15.75
C ALA A 330 -25.20 4.63 16.78
N GLY A 331 -24.95 5.89 16.45
CA GLY A 331 -24.30 6.86 17.33
C GLY A 331 -25.25 8.01 17.64
N PHE A 332 -25.39 8.35 18.91
CA PHE A 332 -26.11 9.54 19.35
C PHE A 332 -25.14 10.50 20.03
N GLN A 333 -25.07 11.72 19.52
CA GLN A 333 -24.30 12.78 20.12
C GLN A 333 -25.25 13.86 20.62
N ASN A 334 -25.09 14.25 21.88
CA ASN A 334 -25.82 15.34 22.50
C ASN A 334 -24.81 16.25 23.19
N ASN A 335 -24.63 17.46 22.65
CA ASN A 335 -23.97 18.54 23.36
C ASN A 335 -25.05 19.41 24.00
N THR A 336 -25.18 19.31 25.32
CA THR A 336 -26.03 20.18 26.16
C THR A 336 -25.45 21.56 26.36
#